data_AF-A0AAI8FUI5-F1
#
_entry.id   AF-A0AAI8FUI5-F1
#
_cell.length_a   1.000
_cell.length_b   1.000
_cell.length_c   1.000
_cell.angle_alpha   90.00
_cell.angle_beta   90.00
_cell.angle_gamma   90.00
#
_symmetry.space_group_name_H-M   'P 1'
#
loop_
_entity.id
_entity.type
_entity.pdbx_description
1 polymer ?
#
loop_
_entity_poly.entity_id
_entity_poly.type
_entity_poly.pdbx_seq_one_letter_code
_entity_poly.pdbx_strand_id
1 'polypeptide(L)'
;MIKNKIPTPEGKLIFKDESFSPQKLIDELGLPIVLKIPDGSFSKGVKKANSADELQQIFNDMFEQSSIIIAQKYYYTDFDWRIGILNNKQKYFIRSKYK
;
A
#
# COMPACT_ATOMS: atom_id res chain seq x y z
N MET A 1 -3.93 -4.17 -14.80
CA MET A 1 -4.29 -5.48 -15.40
C MET A 1 -5.09 -6.30 -14.41
N ILE A 2 -6.33 -6.71 -14.72
CA ILE A 2 -7.07 -7.70 -13.93
C ILE A 2 -7.38 -8.90 -14.84
N LYS A 3 -6.37 -9.72 -15.11
CA LYS A 3 -6.48 -10.87 -16.04
C LYS A 3 -7.55 -11.89 -15.59
N ASN A 4 -7.84 -11.96 -14.29
CA ASN A 4 -8.72 -12.97 -13.69
C ASN A 4 -9.88 -12.39 -12.86
N LYS A 5 -10.22 -11.10 -13.03
CA LYS A 5 -11.28 -10.39 -12.27
C LYS A 5 -11.14 -10.48 -10.72
N ILE A 6 -9.91 -10.63 -10.23
CA ILE A 6 -9.63 -10.63 -8.78
C ILE A 6 -9.71 -9.17 -8.28
N PRO A 7 -10.48 -8.88 -7.23
CA PRO A 7 -10.50 -7.56 -6.62
C PRO A 7 -9.11 -7.19 -6.11
N THR A 8 -8.62 -6.02 -6.50
CA THR A 8 -7.36 -5.46 -6.02
C THR A 8 -7.65 -4.16 -5.31
N PRO A 9 -7.03 -3.89 -4.15
CA PRO A 9 -7.24 -2.61 -3.48
C PRO A 9 -6.78 -1.46 -4.36
N GLU A 10 -7.54 -0.37 -4.33
CA GLU A 10 -7.24 0.87 -5.06
C GLU A 10 -5.88 1.42 -4.65
N GLY A 11 -5.07 1.78 -5.63
CA GLY A 11 -3.75 2.36 -5.39
C GLY A 11 -3.18 3.07 -6.61
N LYS A 12 -2.17 3.90 -6.36
CA LYS A 12 -1.48 4.73 -7.34
C LYS A 12 0.04 4.66 -7.14
N LEU A 13 0.76 4.82 -8.23
CA LEU A 13 2.19 5.08 -8.21
C LEU A 13 2.39 6.59 -8.22
N ILE A 14 3.23 7.09 -7.32
CA ILE A 14 3.60 8.49 -7.21
C ILE A 14 5.10 8.58 -7.46
N PHE A 15 5.49 9.48 -8.35
CA PHE A 15 6.88 9.73 -8.71
C PHE A 15 7.39 11.00 -8.03
N LYS A 16 8.67 11.04 -7.65
CA LYS A 16 9.28 12.20 -6.95
C LYS A 16 9.13 13.52 -7.71
N ASP A 17 9.11 13.45 -9.03
CA ASP A 17 9.12 14.61 -9.93
C ASP A 17 7.70 15.08 -10.30
N GLU A 18 6.66 14.37 -9.86
CA GLU A 18 5.27 14.71 -10.13
C GLU A 18 4.74 15.67 -9.05
N SER A 19 4.07 16.76 -9.45
CA SER A 19 3.43 17.65 -8.47
C SER A 19 2.23 16.94 -7.85
N PHE A 20 2.45 16.43 -6.64
CA PHE A 20 1.45 15.72 -5.88
C PHE A 20 0.74 16.66 -4.90
N SER A 21 -0.59 16.65 -4.90
CA SER A 21 -1.41 17.30 -3.88
C SER A 21 -1.93 16.23 -2.90
N PRO A 22 -1.58 16.31 -1.59
CA PRO A 22 -2.12 15.44 -0.56
C PRO A 22 -3.65 15.37 -0.59
N GLN A 23 -4.31 16.51 -0.79
CA GLN A 23 -5.76 16.59 -0.79
C GLN A 23 -6.38 15.76 -1.91
N LYS A 24 -5.83 15.85 -3.13
CA LYS A 24 -6.34 15.08 -4.27
C LYS A 24 -6.27 13.57 -4.02
N LEU A 25 -5.20 13.09 -3.39
CA LEU A 25 -5.07 11.66 -3.09
C LEU A 25 -6.00 11.22 -1.97
N ILE A 26 -6.25 12.08 -0.99
CA ILE A 26 -7.24 11.84 0.05
C ILE A 26 -8.64 11.76 -0.56
N ASP A 27 -8.97 12.65 -1.50
CA ASP A 27 -10.27 12.64 -2.17
C ASP A 27 -10.46 11.36 -3.01
N GLU A 28 -9.39 10.82 -3.59
CA GLU A 28 -9.43 9.61 -4.42
C GLU A 28 -9.38 8.30 -3.61
N LEU A 29 -8.50 8.19 -2.61
CA LEU A 29 -8.26 6.94 -1.87
C LEU A 29 -8.96 6.92 -0.50
N GLY A 30 -9.26 8.07 0.07
CA GLY A 30 -9.74 8.19 1.45
C GLY A 30 -8.65 7.89 2.49
N LEU A 31 -8.84 8.41 3.71
CA LEU A 31 -7.96 8.10 4.84
C LEU A 31 -8.46 6.88 5.62
N PRO A 32 -7.56 6.08 6.22
CA PRO A 32 -6.11 6.23 6.14
C PRO A 32 -5.52 5.67 4.82
N ILE A 33 -4.36 6.20 4.43
CA ILE A 33 -3.62 5.76 3.22
C ILE A 33 -2.36 5.03 3.65
N VAL A 34 -2.05 3.90 2.99
CA VAL A 34 -0.79 3.17 3.17
C VAL A 34 0.18 3.55 2.06
N LEU A 35 1.37 4.02 2.45
CA LEU A 35 2.48 4.36 1.55
C LEU A 35 3.55 3.27 1.62
N LYS A 36 4.07 2.86 0.45
CA LYS A 36 5.05 1.78 0.33
C LYS A 36 6.16 2.13 -0.65
N ILE A 37 7.42 1.86 -0.28
CA ILE A 37 8.54 1.85 -1.23
C ILE A 37 8.57 0.48 -1.96
N PRO A 38 8.54 0.45 -3.30
CA PRO A 38 8.50 -0.80 -4.07
C PRO A 38 9.75 -1.67 -3.89
N ASP A 39 10.92 -1.06 -3.69
CA ASP A 39 12.21 -1.77 -3.50
C ASP A 39 12.48 -2.18 -2.04
N GLY A 40 11.52 -1.96 -1.14
CA GLY A 40 11.63 -2.29 0.27
C GLY A 40 11.48 -3.79 0.53
N SER A 41 12.39 -4.38 1.31
CA SER A 41 12.25 -5.74 1.84
C SER A 41 11.97 -5.72 3.36
N PHE A 42 11.27 -6.75 3.86
CA PHE A 42 10.88 -6.89 5.28
C PHE A 42 10.05 -5.73 5.86
N SER A 43 9.15 -5.13 5.06
CA SER A 43 8.32 -3.98 5.46
C SER A 43 9.10 -2.71 5.85
N LYS A 44 10.41 -2.66 5.59
CA LYS A 44 11.18 -1.42 5.69
C LYS A 44 10.72 -0.51 4.56
N GLY A 45 9.92 0.50 4.88
CA GLY A 45 9.31 1.40 3.91
C GLY A 45 7.81 1.23 3.71
N VAL A 46 7.08 0.71 4.70
CA VAL A 46 5.60 0.78 4.74
C VAL A 46 5.18 1.71 5.88
N LYS A 47 4.42 2.77 5.59
CA LYS A 47 3.87 3.71 6.58
C LYS A 47 2.38 3.93 6.33
N LYS A 48 1.60 4.24 7.37
CA LYS A 48 0.17 4.55 7.30
C LYS A 48 -0.04 6.01 7.71
N ALA A 49 -0.67 6.79 6.84
CA ALA A 49 -1.04 8.19 7.08
C ALA A 49 -2.54 8.27 7.43
N ASN A 50 -2.87 8.97 8.52
CA ASN A 50 -4.23 9.17 8.99
C ASN A 50 -4.73 10.62 8.78
N SER A 51 -3.85 11.51 8.32
CA SER A 51 -4.16 12.92 8.01
C SER A 51 -3.37 13.40 6.79
N ALA A 52 -3.74 14.57 6.26
CA ALA A 52 -3.00 15.23 5.18
C ALA A 52 -1.57 15.62 5.60
N ASP A 53 -1.39 16.10 6.83
CA ASP A 53 -0.08 16.49 7.36
C ASP A 53 0.84 15.27 7.51
N GLU A 54 0.32 14.17 8.07
CA GLU A 54 1.08 12.91 8.17
C GLU A 54 1.46 12.40 6.78
N LEU A 55 0.54 12.49 5.82
CA LEU A 55 0.76 12.05 4.45
C LEU A 55 1.90 12.84 3.80
N GLN A 56 1.88 14.17 3.91
CA GLN A 56 2.94 15.05 3.39
C GLN A 56 4.29 14.75 4.04
N GLN A 57 4.32 14.60 5.37
CA GLN A 57 5.54 14.28 6.10
C GLN A 57 6.14 12.94 5.64
N ILE A 58 5.30 11.92 5.53
CA ILE A 58 5.74 10.59 5.09
C ILE A 58 6.28 10.62 3.66
N PHE A 59 5.64 11.36 2.75
CA PHE A 59 6.14 11.52 1.39
C PHE A 59 7.53 12.16 1.37
N ASN A 60 7.72 13.26 2.10
CA ASN A 60 9.01 13.94 2.18
C ASN A 60 10.10 12.96 2.66
N ASP A 61 9.84 12.19 3.73
CA ASP A 61 10.79 11.21 4.25
C ASP A 61 11.12 10.09 3.25
N MET A 62 10.09 9.55 2.57
CA MET A 62 10.25 8.38 1.70
C MET A 62 10.87 8.74 0.36
N PHE A 63 10.66 9.97 -0.15
CA PHE A 63 11.29 10.44 -1.39
C PHE A 63 12.78 10.74 -1.24
N GLU A 64 13.31 10.85 -0.03
CA GLU A 64 14.76 10.84 0.22
C GLU A 64 15.38 9.45 -0.02
N GLN A 65 14.57 8.39 0.01
CA GLN A 65 15.03 7.00 -0.06
C GLN A 65 14.66 6.31 -1.38
N SER A 66 13.62 6.78 -2.08
CA SER A 66 13.15 6.20 -3.34
C SER A 66 12.56 7.26 -4.26
N SER A 67 12.68 7.07 -5.57
CA SER A 67 12.04 7.93 -6.57
C SER A 67 10.57 7.57 -6.82
N ILE A 68 10.10 6.43 -6.31
CA ILE A 68 8.76 5.90 -6.55
C ILE A 68 8.13 5.47 -5.23
N ILE A 69 6.90 5.89 -4.99
CA ILE A 69 6.10 5.47 -3.83
C ILE A 69 4.76 4.93 -4.31
N ILE A 70 4.32 3.82 -3.75
CA ILE A 70 2.99 3.26 -3.96
C ILE A 70 2.08 3.81 -2.86
N ALA A 71 1.03 4.53 -3.24
CA ALA A 71 -0.07 4.90 -2.35
C ALA A 71 -1.24 3.95 -2.52
N GLN A 72 -1.80 3.46 -1.42
CA GLN A 72 -2.87 2.47 -1.43
C GLN A 72 -3.91 2.79 -0.38
N LYS A 73 -5.19 2.65 -0.74
CA LYS A 73 -6.30 2.76 0.21
C LYS A 73 -6.18 1.69 1.28
N TYR A 74 -6.31 2.09 2.55
CA TYR A 74 -6.33 1.13 3.64
C TYR A 74 -7.70 0.46 3.75
N TYR A 75 -7.69 -0.86 3.81
CA TYR A 75 -8.87 -1.66 4.10
C TYR A 75 -8.67 -2.32 5.46
N TYR A 76 -9.51 -1.97 6.42
CA TYR A 76 -9.51 -2.65 7.71
C TYR A 76 -10.05 -4.07 7.54
N THR A 77 -9.31 -5.05 8.05
CA THR A 77 -9.75 -6.44 8.13
C THR A 77 -9.33 -7.03 9.47
N ASP A 78 -10.18 -7.88 10.05
CA ASP A 78 -9.83 -8.60 11.28
C ASP A 78 -8.72 -9.64 11.05
N PHE A 79 -8.58 -10.08 9.80
CA PHE A 79 -7.67 -11.15 9.39
C PHE A 79 -6.92 -10.81 8.11
N ASP A 80 -5.65 -11.19 8.07
CA ASP A 80 -4.83 -11.31 6.85
C ASP A 80 -4.72 -12.78 6.48
N TRP A 81 -4.95 -13.12 5.20
CA TRP A 81 -4.95 -14.49 4.69
C TRP A 81 -3.83 -14.68 3.68
N ARG A 82 -3.04 -15.75 3.85
CA ARG A 82 -2.01 -16.17 2.90
C ARG A 82 -2.30 -17.55 2.39
N ILE A 83 -2.31 -17.69 1.07
CA ILE A 83 -2.62 -18.92 0.37
C ILE A 83 -1.35 -19.40 -0.34
N GLY A 84 -0.83 -20.57 0.08
CA GLY A 84 0.32 -21.21 -0.55
C GLY A 84 -0.10 -22.16 -1.66
N ILE A 85 0.35 -21.90 -2.88
CA ILE A 85 0.13 -22.77 -4.05
C ILE A 85 1.48 -23.36 -4.46
N LEU A 86 1.57 -24.69 -4.56
CA LEU A 86 2.75 -25.41 -5.04
C LEU A 86 2.33 -26.53 -5.99
N ASN A 87 2.96 -26.60 -7.15
CA ASN A 87 2.61 -27.53 -8.24
C ASN A 87 1.14 -27.43 -8.63
N ASN A 88 0.63 -26.20 -8.81
CA ASN A 88 -0.77 -25.86 -9.11
C ASN A 88 -1.80 -26.45 -8.13
N LYS A 89 -1.36 -26.89 -6.95
CA LYS A 89 -2.22 -27.38 -5.88
C LYS A 89 -2.08 -26.48 -4.67
N GLN A 90 -3.20 -26.11 -4.10
CA GLN A 90 -3.21 -25.42 -2.82
C GLN A 90 -2.64 -26.33 -1.73
N LYS A 91 -1.69 -25.83 -0.94
CA LYS A 91 -0.99 -26.61 0.08
C LYS A 91 -1.28 -26.15 1.50
N TYR A 92 -1.43 -24.85 1.72
CA TYR A 92 -1.67 -24.31 3.05
C TYR A 92 -2.45 -23.00 3.01
N PHE A 93 -3.14 -22.72 4.12
CA PHE A 93 -3.74 -21.44 4.46
C PHE A 93 -3.13 -20.96 5.78
N ILE A 94 -2.68 -19.72 5.83
CA ILE A 94 -2.28 -19.06 7.06
C ILE A 94 -3.20 -17.87 7.25
N ARG A 95 -3.86 -17.78 8.40
CA ARG A 95 -4.55 -16.55 8.82
C ARG A 95 -3.83 -15.95 10.00
N SER A 96 -3.63 -14.65 9.98
CA SER A 96 -3.14 -13.89 11.13
C SER A 96 -4.25 -12.95 11.60
N LYS A 97 -4.54 -12.96 12.89
CA LYS A 97 -5.43 -11.96 13.50
C LYS A 97 -4.57 -10.73 13.83
N TYR A 98 -5.05 -9.54 13.50
CA TYR A 98 -4.43 -8.31 14.00
C TYR A 98 -4.68 -8.24 15.52
N LYS A 99 -3.62 -7.94 16.30
CA LYS A 99 -3.71 -7.68 17.74
C LYS A 99 -4.19 -6.27 18.00
#